data_AF-A0A1G0P2A2-F1
#
_entry.id   AF-A0A1G0P2A2-F1
#
_cell.length_a   1.000
_cell.length_b   1.000
_cell.length_c   1.000
_cell.angle_alpha   90.00
_cell.angle_beta   90.00
_cell.angle_gamma   90.00
#
_symmetry.space_group_name_H-M   'P 1'
#
loop_
_entity.id
_entity.type
_entity.pdbx_description
1 polymer ?
#
loop_
_entity_poly.entity_id
_entity_poly.type
_entity_poly.pdbx_seq_one_letter_code
_entity_poly.pdbx_strand_id
1 'polypeptide(L)'
;MKIKEKEFEELIQELKSVAMQLGAEVRFEKGDFKGGYCILKDNKVIVVNKLASLQRKVIILSMALKELGVDEIYLTPRLRDVIDEMAETA
;
A
#
# COMPACT_ATOMS: atom_id res chain seq x y z
N MET A 1 -15.88 -7.88 -2.78
CA MET A 1 -15.97 -6.80 -3.78
C MET A 1 -15.48 -7.32 -5.16
N LYS A 2 -16.13 -7.02 -6.30
CA LYS A 2 -15.57 -7.34 -7.64
C LYS A 2 -14.86 -6.10 -8.19
N ILE A 3 -13.66 -5.84 -7.70
CA ILE A 3 -12.80 -4.76 -8.19
C ILE A 3 -12.23 -5.20 -9.54
N LYS A 4 -12.33 -4.35 -10.57
CA LYS A 4 -11.75 -4.61 -11.89
C LYS A 4 -10.25 -4.34 -11.88
N GLU A 5 -9.51 -4.97 -12.79
CA GLU A 5 -8.05 -4.85 -12.89
C GLU A 5 -7.56 -3.38 -12.95
N LYS A 6 -8.24 -2.54 -13.76
CA LYS A 6 -7.97 -1.10 -13.88
C LYS A 6 -8.17 -0.33 -12.57
N GLU A 7 -9.15 -0.70 -11.76
CA GLU A 7 -9.41 -0.03 -10.48
C GLU A 7 -8.30 -0.32 -9.47
N PHE A 8 -7.69 -1.50 -9.51
CA PHE A 8 -6.53 -1.78 -8.66
C PHE A 8 -5.30 -0.93 -9.06
N GLU A 9 -5.10 -0.65 -10.34
CA GLU A 9 -4.00 0.22 -10.77
C GLU A 9 -4.16 1.65 -10.26
N GLU A 10 -5.38 2.18 -10.33
CA GLU A 10 -5.73 3.50 -9.79
C GLU A 10 -5.53 3.54 -8.27
N LEU A 11 -6.03 2.53 -7.55
CA LEU A 11 -5.81 2.39 -6.10
C LEU A 11 -4.32 2.35 -5.73
N ILE A 12 -3.50 1.63 -6.48
CA ILE A 12 -2.05 1.59 -6.22
C ILE A 12 -1.43 3.00 -6.32
N GLN A 13 -1.88 3.85 -7.24
CA GLN A 13 -1.37 5.23 -7.35
C GLN A 13 -1.85 6.11 -6.20
N GLU A 14 -3.09 5.95 -5.76
CA GLU A 14 -3.61 6.64 -4.58
C GLU A 14 -2.83 6.24 -3.32
N LEU A 15 -2.67 4.95 -3.08
CA LEU A 15 -1.94 4.43 -1.91
C LEU A 15 -0.47 4.87 -1.89
N LYS A 16 0.18 4.98 -3.05
CA LYS A 16 1.53 5.58 -3.17
C LYS A 16 1.57 7.04 -2.74
N SER A 17 0.57 7.81 -3.15
CA SER A 17 0.47 9.23 -2.82
C SER A 17 0.30 9.39 -1.31
N VAL A 18 -0.53 8.54 -0.70
CA VAL A 18 -0.70 8.47 0.75
C VAL A 18 0.60 8.08 1.46
N ALA A 19 1.32 7.06 0.97
CA ALA A 19 2.62 6.68 1.52
C ALA A 19 3.60 7.86 1.51
N MET A 20 3.65 8.60 0.40
CA MET A 20 4.52 9.77 0.26
C MET A 20 4.13 10.88 1.24
N GLN A 21 2.84 11.09 1.51
CA GLN A 21 2.37 12.03 2.53
C GLN A 21 2.79 11.62 3.95
N LEU A 22 2.88 10.31 4.22
CA LEU A 22 3.37 9.76 5.50
C LEU A 22 4.92 9.71 5.59
N GLY A 23 5.61 10.28 4.59
CA GLY A 23 7.06 10.30 4.51
C GLY A 23 7.67 8.96 4.09
N ALA A 24 6.90 8.08 3.45
CA ALA A 24 7.33 6.78 2.98
C ALA A 24 7.46 6.71 1.45
N GLU A 25 8.58 6.16 0.96
CA GLU A 25 8.78 5.91 -0.47
C GLU A 25 8.29 4.49 -0.83
N VAL A 26 7.57 4.34 -1.94
CA VAL A 26 7.14 3.01 -2.43
C VAL A 26 8.05 2.55 -3.57
N ARG A 27 8.72 1.42 -3.39
CA ARG A 27 9.59 0.80 -4.40
C ARG A 27 9.05 -0.54 -4.89
N PHE A 28 9.08 -0.74 -6.20
CA PHE A 28 8.71 -2.01 -6.83
C PHE A 28 9.95 -2.76 -7.27
N GLU A 29 10.29 -3.81 -6.54
CA GLU A 29 11.51 -4.58 -6.75
C GLU A 29 11.17 -5.99 -7.23
N LYS A 30 12.11 -6.61 -7.97
CA LYS A 30 12.00 -8.03 -8.35
C LYS A 30 12.74 -8.88 -7.31
N GLY A 31 12.06 -9.83 -6.69
CA GLY A 31 12.68 -10.80 -5.79
C GLY A 31 11.71 -11.89 -5.35
N ASP A 32 12.17 -12.82 -4.53
CA ASP A 32 11.36 -13.95 -4.01
C ASP A 32 10.53 -13.62 -2.76
N PHE A 33 10.49 -12.35 -2.36
CA PHE A 33 9.69 -11.90 -1.23
C PHE A 33 8.27 -11.53 -1.69
N LYS A 34 7.26 -11.75 -0.85
CA LYS A 34 5.87 -11.40 -1.20
C LYS A 34 5.63 -9.88 -1.22
N GLY A 35 6.47 -9.11 -0.53
CA GLY A 35 6.37 -7.67 -0.26
C GLY A 35 6.36 -7.41 1.24
N GLY A 36 6.72 -6.20 1.66
CA GLY A 36 6.78 -5.83 3.06
C GLY A 36 7.16 -4.37 3.28
N TYR A 37 6.86 -3.88 4.47
CA TYR A 37 7.28 -2.56 4.93
C TYR A 37 8.64 -2.67 5.63
N CYS A 38 9.60 -1.82 5.26
CA CYS A 38 10.92 -1.79 5.88
C CYS A 38 11.29 -0.36 6.27
N ILE A 39 11.66 -0.16 7.53
CA ILE A 39 12.20 1.11 8.00
C ILE A 39 13.72 1.02 7.87
N LEU A 40 14.29 1.76 6.91
CA LEU A 40 15.73 1.80 6.70
C LEU A 40 16.31 3.10 7.27
N LYS A 41 16.98 2.97 8.44
CA LYS A 41 17.71 4.02 9.17
C LYS A 41 16.83 5.16 9.69
N ASP A 42 16.29 5.97 8.80
CA ASP A 42 15.35 7.08 9.08
C ASP A 42 14.36 7.29 7.92
N ASN A 43 14.54 6.56 6.82
CA ASN A 43 13.71 6.63 5.63
C ASN A 43 12.72 5.46 5.65
N LYS A 44 11.43 5.79 5.71
CA LYS A 44 10.35 4.82 5.61
C LYS A 44 10.26 4.36 4.15
N VAL A 45 10.47 3.07 3.87
CA VAL A 45 10.39 2.53 2.51
C VAL A 45 9.47 1.32 2.47
N ILE A 46 8.45 1.37 1.62
CA ILE A 46 7.56 0.24 1.35
C ILE A 46 8.09 -0.48 0.12
N VAL A 47 8.50 -1.75 0.27
CA VAL A 47 9.00 -2.55 -0.85
C VAL A 47 7.94 -3.55 -1.27
N VAL A 48 7.47 -3.43 -2.50
CA VAL A 48 6.44 -4.30 -3.06
C VAL A 48 7.04 -5.13 -4.20
N ASN A 49 6.78 -6.44 -4.20
CA ASN A 49 7.25 -7.28 -5.29
C ASN A 49 6.55 -6.90 -6.60
N LYS A 50 7.33 -6.58 -7.63
CA LYS A 50 6.82 -6.22 -8.96
C LYS A 50 6.02 -7.36 -9.61
N LEU A 51 6.36 -8.61 -9.31
CA LEU A 51 5.71 -9.81 -9.83
C LEU A 51 4.40 -10.15 -9.09
N ALA A 52 4.10 -9.49 -7.96
CA ALA A 52 2.85 -9.71 -7.25
C ALA A 52 1.63 -9.24 -8.08
N SER A 53 0.49 -9.91 -7.91
CA SER A 53 -0.77 -9.50 -8.52
C SER A 53 -1.20 -8.11 -8.01
N LEU A 54 -2.01 -7.38 -8.78
CA LEU A 54 -2.45 -6.04 -8.39
C LEU A 54 -3.18 -6.04 -7.05
N GLN A 55 -4.06 -7.02 -6.82
CA GLN A 55 -4.74 -7.19 -5.53
C GLN A 55 -3.72 -7.38 -4.39
N ARG A 56 -2.69 -8.23 -4.59
CA ARG A 56 -1.68 -8.45 -3.56
C ARG A 56 -0.86 -7.18 -3.28
N LYS A 57 -0.54 -6.41 -4.32
CA LYS A 57 0.14 -5.10 -4.19
C LYS A 57 -0.68 -4.13 -3.34
N VAL A 58 -2.00 -4.05 -3.58
CA VAL A 58 -2.92 -3.24 -2.79
C VAL A 58 -2.94 -3.69 -1.33
N ILE A 59 -3.08 -4.98 -1.05
CA ILE A 59 -3.04 -5.53 0.31
C ILE A 59 -1.75 -5.12 1.05
N ILE A 60 -0.59 -5.32 0.41
CA ILE A 60 0.71 -4.98 1.02
C ILE A 60 0.82 -3.48 1.31
N LEU A 61 0.38 -2.65 0.38
CA LEU A 61 0.38 -1.19 0.56
C LEU A 61 -0.55 -0.79 1.69
N SER A 62 -1.79 -1.30 1.72
CA SER A 62 -2.76 -1.00 2.77
C SER A 62 -2.25 -1.39 4.16
N MET A 63 -1.66 -2.58 4.31
CA MET A 63 -1.03 -3.00 5.56
C MET A 63 0.11 -2.03 5.96
N ALA A 64 0.99 -1.69 5.02
CA ALA A 64 2.11 -0.79 5.31
C ALA A 64 1.64 0.61 5.69
N LEU A 65 0.56 1.11 5.08
CA LEU A 65 -0.03 2.40 5.41
C LEU A 65 -0.65 2.41 6.81
N LYS A 66 -1.32 1.32 7.22
CA LYS A 66 -1.82 1.19 8.60
C LYS A 66 -0.69 1.27 9.62
N GLU A 67 0.39 0.52 9.41
CA GLU A 67 1.59 0.56 10.26
C GLU A 67 2.26 1.95 10.27
N LEU A 68 2.14 2.70 9.17
CA LEU A 68 2.68 4.05 9.03
C LEU A 68 1.87 5.14 9.74
N GLY A 69 0.70 4.82 10.30
CA GLY A 69 -0.17 5.80 10.94
C GLY A 69 -1.08 6.54 9.96
N VAL A 70 -1.57 5.87 8.92
CA VAL A 70 -2.55 6.46 7.98
C VAL A 70 -3.84 6.96 8.67
N ASP A 71 -4.13 6.47 9.87
CA ASP A 71 -5.23 6.94 10.71
C ASP A 71 -5.05 8.38 11.23
N GLU A 72 -3.82 8.90 11.23
CA GLU A 72 -3.49 10.26 11.69
C GLU A 72 -3.66 11.33 10.60
N ILE A 73 -3.95 10.93 9.35
CA ILE A 73 -4.14 11.85 8.23
C ILE A 73 -5.57 11.80 7.69
N TYR A 74 -5.98 12.89 7.07
CA TYR A 74 -7.26 12.93 6.36
C TYR A 74 -7.18 12.15 5.05
N LEU A 75 -8.09 11.20 4.87
CA LEU A 75 -8.32 10.47 3.64
C LEU A 75 -9.79 10.57 3.25
N THR A 76 -10.08 10.36 1.96
CA THR A 76 -11.48 10.20 1.55
C THR A 76 -12.09 8.96 2.20
N PRO A 77 -13.40 8.96 2.55
CA PRO A 77 -14.04 7.80 3.18
C PRO A 77 -13.83 6.51 2.38
N ARG A 78 -13.98 6.61 1.05
CA ARG A 78 -13.77 5.48 0.13
C ARG A 78 -12.37 4.89 0.24
N LEU A 79 -11.32 5.72 0.28
CA LEU A 79 -9.94 5.23 0.33
C LEU A 79 -9.62 4.63 1.70
N ARG A 80 -10.15 5.21 2.77
CA ARG A 80 -10.02 4.67 4.13
C ARG A 80 -10.65 3.29 4.24
N ASP A 81 -11.90 3.13 3.77
CA ASP A 81 -12.59 1.84 3.77
C ASP A 81 -11.80 0.78 2.99
N VAL A 82 -11.22 1.14 1.83
CA VAL A 82 -10.39 0.23 1.04
C VAL A 82 -9.11 -0.16 1.76
N ILE A 83 -8.44 0.79 2.44
CA ILE A 83 -7.23 0.49 3.21
C ILE A 83 -7.56 -0.49 4.34
N ASP A 84 -8.64 -0.24 5.07
CA ASP A 84 -9.05 -1.06 6.20
C ASP A 84 -9.45 -2.48 5.75
N GLU A 85 -10.32 -2.61 4.73
CA GLU A 85 -10.76 -3.91 4.19
C GLU A 85 -9.57 -4.73 3.65
N MET A 86 -8.65 -4.09 2.91
CA MET A 86 -7.53 -4.78 2.29
C MET A 86 -6.45 -5.17 3.30
N ALA A 87 -6.25 -4.38 4.36
CA ALA A 87 -5.30 -4.70 5.43
C ALA A 87 -5.77 -5.89 6.28
N GLU A 88 -7.08 -6.05 6.49
CA GLU A 88 -7.67 -7.20 7.20
C GLU A 88 -7.65 -8.50 6.39
N THR A 89 -7.45 -8.43 5.07
CA THR A 89 -7.46 -9.59 4.15
C THR A 89 -6.10 -10.35 4.10
N ALA A 90 -5.14 -9.99 4.95
CA ALA A 90 -3.74 -10.43 4.90
C ALA A 90 -3.50 -11.94 5.07
#